data_AF-A0AB72ZT07-F1
#
_entry.id   AF-A0AB72ZT07-F1
#
_cell.length_a   1.000
_cell.length_b   1.000
_cell.length_c   1.000
_cell.angle_alpha   90.00
_cell.angle_beta   90.00
_cell.angle_gamma   90.00
#
_symmetry.space_group_name_H-M   'P 1'
#
loop_
_entity.id
_entity.type
_entity.pdbx_description
1 polymer ?
#
loop_
_entity_poly.entity_id
_entity_poly.type
_entity_poly.pdbx_seq_one_letter_code
_entity_poly.pdbx_strand_id
1 'polypeptide(L)'
;MGCSGSEKPPIDIEVTFRNSLYWIDTISNVDSIAILSAKINHGNCANNEGFPYFKINKTLKFGDSYQFYILRYQHIKEVSIETDKGTWDFGK
;
A
#
# COMPACT_ATOMS: atom_id res chain seq x y z
N MET A 1 20.71 25.04 8.56
CA MET A 1 19.61 24.30 9.23
C MET A 1 18.74 23.71 8.14
N GLY A 2 19.09 22.51 7.66
CA GLY A 2 18.30 21.79 6.66
C GLY A 2 17.40 20.82 7.40
N CYS A 3 16.13 21.16 7.58
CA CYS A 3 15.15 20.16 7.95
C CYS A 3 15.00 19.25 6.74
N SER A 4 15.57 18.04 6.79
CA SER A 4 15.16 16.96 5.89
C SER A 4 13.72 16.66 6.27
N GLY A 5 12.79 17.39 5.66
CA GLY A 5 11.37 17.16 5.82
C GLY A 5 11.08 15.79 5.23
N SER A 6 11.02 14.76 6.06
CA SER A 6 10.21 13.59 5.74
C SER A 6 8.79 14.13 5.59
N GLU A 7 8.42 14.51 4.36
CA GLU A 7 7.04 14.80 4.02
C GLU A 7 6.21 13.61 4.46
N LYS A 8 5.22 13.87 5.32
CA LYS A 8 4.28 12.83 5.72
C LYS A 8 3.64 12.28 4.44
N PRO A 9 3.58 10.96 4.23
CA PRO A 9 2.97 10.40 3.04
C PRO A 9 1.51 10.91 2.90
N PRO A 10 1.06 11.22 1.68
CA PRO A 10 -0.30 11.71 1.41
C PRO A 10 -1.37 10.61 1.58
N ILE A 11 -0.96 9.41 1.98
CA ILE A 11 -1.78 8.23 2.22
C ILE A 11 -1.30 7.52 3.49
N ASP A 12 -2.23 6.85 4.17
CA ASP A 12 -1.95 5.90 5.24
C ASP A 12 -2.36 4.48 4.80
N ILE A 13 -1.76 3.48 5.45
CA ILE A 13 -2.09 2.07 5.21
C ILE A 13 -2.52 1.42 6.52
N GLU A 14 -3.67 0.76 6.50
CA GLU A 14 -4.11 -0.13 7.58
C GLU A 14 -4.12 -1.58 7.09
N VAL A 15 -3.60 -2.50 7.91
CA VAL A 15 -3.55 -3.93 7.59
C VAL A 15 -4.35 -4.70 8.62
N THR A 16 -5.44 -5.33 8.19
CA THR A 16 -6.32 -6.13 9.05
C THR A 16 -6.34 -7.59 8.62
N PHE A 17 -6.15 -8.50 9.55
CA PHE A 17 -6.29 -9.93 9.30
C PHE A 17 -7.71 -10.42 9.61
N ARG A 18 -8.47 -10.82 8.59
CA ARG A 18 -9.83 -11.37 8.74
C ARG A 18 -10.15 -12.41 7.66
N ASN A 19 -10.96 -13.41 8.00
CA ASN A 19 -11.37 -14.50 7.10
C ASN A 19 -10.17 -15.20 6.41
N SER A 20 -9.05 -15.38 7.12
CA SER A 20 -7.82 -15.96 6.57
C SER A 20 -7.18 -15.15 5.43
N LEU A 21 -7.50 -13.87 5.30
CA LEU A 21 -6.93 -12.94 4.32
C LEU A 21 -6.32 -11.74 5.05
N TYR A 22 -5.28 -11.16 4.47
CA TYR A 22 -4.80 -9.83 4.86
C TYR A 22 -5.52 -8.80 4.01
N TRP A 23 -6.28 -7.93 4.65
CA TRP A 23 -6.94 -6.80 4.02
C TRP A 23 -6.08 -5.57 4.23
N ILE A 24 -5.84 -4.85 3.15
CA ILE A 24 -5.00 -3.66 3.11
C ILE A 24 -5.91 -2.53 2.67
N ASP A 25 -6.02 -1.52 3.52
CA ASP A 25 -6.79 -0.32 3.31
C ASP A 25 -5.81 0.83 3.05
N THR A 26 -5.88 1.41 1.85
CA THR A 26 -5.15 2.64 1.50
C THR A 26 -6.07 3.82 1.71
N ILE A 27 -5.76 4.68 2.67
CA ILE A 27 -6.58 5.81 3.11
C ILE A 27 -5.93 7.11 2.62
N SER A 28 -6.68 8.00 1.98
CA SER A 28 -6.15 9.29 1.52
C SER A 28 -6.16 10.35 2.61
N ASN A 29 -5.03 11.02 2.80
CA ASN A 29 -4.87 12.19 3.69
C ASN A 29 -4.93 13.53 2.95
N VAL A 30 -5.26 13.51 1.66
CA VAL A 30 -5.26 14.69 0.79
C VAL A 30 -6.55 14.78 -0.01
N ASP A 31 -6.90 15.98 -0.49
CA ASP A 31 -8.16 16.24 -1.21
C ASP A 31 -8.35 15.39 -2.47
N SER A 32 -7.25 15.02 -3.13
CA SER A 32 -7.24 14.15 -4.29
C SER A 32 -5.90 13.45 -4.44
N ILE A 33 -5.94 12.13 -4.64
CA ILE A 33 -4.78 11.32 -5.01
C ILE A 33 -5.23 10.17 -5.90
N ALA A 34 -4.48 9.88 -6.96
CA ALA A 34 -4.73 8.70 -7.79
C ALA A 34 -3.83 7.55 -7.35
N ILE A 35 -4.43 6.47 -6.85
CA ILE A 35 -3.76 5.21 -6.57
C ILE A 35 -3.69 4.41 -7.86
N LEU A 36 -2.48 4.23 -8.37
CA LEU A 36 -2.22 3.56 -9.64
C LEU A 36 -2.09 2.06 -9.41
N SER A 37 -1.21 1.68 -8.49
CA SER A 37 -0.92 0.28 -8.22
C SER A 37 -0.48 0.03 -6.78
N ALA A 38 -0.55 -1.23 -6.36
CA ALA A 38 0.04 -1.71 -5.13
C ALA A 38 0.89 -2.94 -5.41
N LYS A 39 2.10 -2.97 -4.85
CA LYS A 39 3.03 -4.09 -4.93
C LYS A 39 3.35 -4.57 -3.53
N ILE A 40 3.15 -5.87 -3.28
CA ILE A 40 3.44 -6.45 -1.96
C ILE A 40 4.80 -7.13 -2.00
N ASN A 41 5.66 -6.74 -1.07
CA ASN A 41 6.95 -7.34 -0.87
C ASN A 41 6.90 -8.32 0.30
N HIS A 42 7.18 -9.58 0.00
CA HIS A 42 7.16 -10.69 0.96
C HIS A 42 8.54 -10.98 1.56
N GLY A 43 9.57 -10.23 1.18
CA GLY A 43 10.96 -10.63 1.42
C GLY A 43 11.33 -11.87 0.62
N ASN A 44 12.31 -12.64 1.10
CA ASN A 44 12.83 -13.82 0.41
C ASN A 44 11.95 -15.05 0.73
N CYS A 45 10.71 -15.08 0.25
CA CYS A 45 9.94 -16.32 0.22
C CYS A 45 10.56 -17.24 -0.85
N ALA A 46 10.87 -18.49 -0.49
CA ALA A 46 11.55 -19.48 -1.34
C ALA A 46 10.79 -19.88 -2.61
N ASN A 47 9.62 -19.29 -2.83
CA ASN A 47 8.69 -19.56 -3.90
C ASN A 47 8.66 -18.28 -4.74
N ASN A 48 9.41 -18.25 -5.85
CA ASN A 48 9.49 -17.13 -6.81
C ASN A 48 8.17 -16.89 -7.59
N GLU A 49 7.02 -17.09 -6.95
CA GLU A 49 5.74 -16.61 -7.46
C GLU A 49 5.75 -15.10 -7.26
N GLY A 50 6.01 -14.36 -8.34
CA GLY A 50 6.30 -12.93 -8.31
C GLY A 50 5.39 -12.12 -7.39
N PHE A 51 5.93 -11.01 -6.88
CA PHE A 51 5.22 -10.08 -6.00
C PHE A 51 3.81 -9.79 -6.54
N PRO A 52 2.73 -10.00 -5.74
CA PRO A 52 1.39 -9.74 -6.22
C PRO A 52 1.27 -8.24 -6.50
N TYR A 53 1.07 -7.94 -7.78
CA TYR A 53 0.90 -6.60 -8.31
C TYR A 53 -0.58 -6.35 -8.57
N PHE A 54 -1.13 -5.34 -7.90
CA PHE A 54 -2.51 -4.95 -8.03
C PHE A 54 -2.58 -3.67 -8.85
N LYS A 55 -3.18 -3.74 -10.04
CA LYS A 55 -3.54 -2.54 -10.80
C LYS A 55 -4.86 -1.99 -10.26
N ILE A 56 -4.84 -0.78 -9.72
CA ILE A 56 -5.98 -0.19 -9.00
C ILE A 56 -6.65 0.90 -9.84
N ASN A 57 -5.88 1.90 -10.28
CA ASN A 57 -6.37 3.06 -11.04
C ASN A 57 -7.63 3.71 -10.44
N LYS A 58 -7.54 4.17 -9.19
CA LYS A 58 -8.64 4.84 -8.47
C LYS A 58 -8.19 6.18 -7.92
N THR A 59 -9.03 7.20 -8.06
CA THR A 59 -8.85 8.49 -7.38
C THR A 59 -9.60 8.48 -6.07
N LEU A 60 -8.91 8.82 -4.97
CA LEU A 60 -9.45 8.94 -3.63
C LEU A 60 -9.46 10.41 -3.20
N LYS A 61 -10.52 10.85 -2.53
CA LYS A 61 -10.59 12.15 -1.86
C LYS A 61 -10.15 12.04 -0.40
N PHE A 62 -10.05 13.17 0.30
CA PHE A 62 -9.68 13.18 1.71
C PHE A 62 -10.61 12.29 2.54
N GLY A 63 -10.04 11.32 3.26
CA GLY A 63 -10.76 10.35 4.08
C GLY A 63 -11.35 9.15 3.31
N ASP A 64 -11.33 9.15 1.97
CA ASP A 64 -11.71 7.97 1.19
C ASP A 64 -10.65 6.88 1.32
N SER A 65 -11.08 5.62 1.24
CA SER A 65 -10.18 4.47 1.22
C SER A 65 -10.44 3.53 0.05
N TYR A 66 -9.39 2.84 -0.37
CA TYR A 66 -9.46 1.70 -1.29
C TYR A 66 -8.94 0.46 -0.59
N GLN A 67 -9.76 -0.59 -0.59
CA GLN A 67 -9.45 -1.83 0.09
C GLN A 67 -9.18 -2.94 -0.92
N PHE A 68 -8.12 -3.71 -0.69
CA PHE A 68 -7.81 -4.93 -1.41
C PHE A 68 -7.32 -6.01 -0.44
N TYR A 69 -7.28 -7.26 -0.88
CA TYR A 69 -6.87 -8.38 -0.03
C TYR A 69 -5.80 -9.24 -0.68
N ILE A 70 -5.00 -9.88 0.17
CA ILE A 70 -4.03 -10.91 -0.23
C ILE A 70 -4.24 -12.19 0.57
N LEU A 71 -3.84 -13.31 -0.02
CA LEU A 71 -4.01 -14.64 0.56
C LEU A 71 -3.02 -14.92 1.70
N ARG A 72 -3.46 -15.74 2.67
CA ARG A 72 -2.75 -16.07 3.92
C ARG A 72 -1.31 -16.56 3.78
N TYR A 73 -0.97 -17.17 2.65
CA TYR A 73 0.31 -17.85 2.45
C TYR A 73 1.50 -16.91 2.34
N GLN A 74 1.27 -15.60 2.35
CA GLN A 74 2.29 -14.61 2.05
C GLN A 74 2.48 -13.67 3.25
N HIS A 75 3.61 -13.82 3.97
CA HIS A 75 4.01 -12.87 5.01
C HIS A 75 4.26 -11.50 4.36
N ILE A 76 3.57 -10.44 4.79
CA ILE A 76 3.80 -9.09 4.28
C ILE A 76 4.97 -8.49 5.04
N LYS A 77 6.06 -8.15 4.33
CA LYS A 77 7.18 -7.39 4.88
C LYS A 77 7.00 -5.89 4.61
N GLU A 78 6.56 -5.56 3.40
CA GLU A 78 6.41 -4.19 2.93
C GLU A 78 5.30 -4.11 1.89
N VAL A 79 4.57 -3.00 1.90
CA VAL A 79 3.54 -2.66 0.92
C VAL A 79 4.00 -1.39 0.21
N SER A 80 4.21 -1.48 -1.10
CA SER A 80 4.56 -0.33 -1.94
C SER A 80 3.31 0.14 -2.66
N ILE A 81 2.95 1.42 -2.51
CA ILE A 81 1.80 2.02 -3.19
C ILE A 81 2.29 3.06 -4.18
N GLU A 82 1.96 2.85 -5.44
CA GLU A 82 2.25 3.79 -6.52
C GLU A 82 1.06 4.75 -6.69
N THR A 83 1.36 6.05 -6.65
CA THR A 83 0.38 7.12 -6.80
C THR A 83 0.81 8.10 -7.89
N ASP A 84 -0.09 8.97 -8.32
CA ASP A 84 0.24 10.13 -9.18
C ASP A 84 1.21 11.13 -8.54
N LYS A 85 1.42 11.05 -7.22
CA LYS A 85 2.33 11.90 -6.44
C LYS A 85 3.65 11.22 -6.07
N GLY A 86 3.87 9.98 -6.50
CA GLY A 86 5.05 9.19 -6.18
C GLY A 86 4.72 7.81 -5.60
N THR A 87 5.77 7.07 -5.25
CA THR A 87 5.66 5.74 -4.64
C THR A 87 5.99 5.80 -3.15
N TRP A 88 5.19 5.11 -2.34
CA TRP A 88 5.32 5.10 -0.89
C TRP A 88 5.42 3.66 -0.38
N ASP A 89 6.50 3.37 0.32
CA ASP A 89 6.77 2.05 0.87
C ASP A 89 6.43 2.02 2.37
N PHE A 90 5.58 1.07 2.75
CA PHE A 90 5.10 0.87 4.11
C PHE A 90 5.61 -0.47 4.61
N GLY A 91 6.73 -0.43 5.33
CA GLY A 91 7.29 -1.58 6.04
C GLY A 91 6.62 -1.80 7.39
N LYS A 92 6.65 -3.04 7.87
CA LYS A 92 6.34 -3.39 9.26
C LYS A 92 7.60 -3.48 10.12
#